data_AF-V6AUV4-F1
#
_entry.id   AF-V6AUV4-F1
#
_cell.length_a   1.000
_cell.length_b   1.000
_cell.length_c   1.000
_cell.angle_alpha   90.00
_cell.angle_beta   90.00
_cell.angle_gamma   90.00
#
_symmetry.space_group_name_H-M   'P 1'
#
loop_
_entity.id
_entity.type
_entity.pdbx_description
1 polymer ?
#
loop_
_entity_poly.entity_id
_entity_poly.type
_entity_poly.pdbx_seq_one_letter_code
_entity_poly.pdbx_strand_id
1 'polypeptide(L)' 'MTETLKFVAIIAHQGQMRVIVIPKRLHKKLTSFEGEQVKITLEKI' A
#
# COMPACT_ATOMS: atom_id res chain seq x y z
N MET A 1 14.84 12.95 -1.22
CA MET A 1 13.78 13.26 -0.24
C MET A 1 12.77 12.13 -0.32
N THR A 2 12.51 11.41 0.77
CA THR A 2 11.64 10.22 0.74
C THR A 2 10.20 10.67 0.98
N GLU A 3 9.39 10.69 -0.08
CA GLU A 3 7.98 11.06 0.02
C GLU A 3 7.21 10.00 0.83
N THR A 4 6.71 10.38 2.00
CA THR A 4 5.88 9.50 2.84
C THR A 4 4.41 9.78 2.55
N LEU A 5 3.72 8.84 1.92
CA LEU A 5 2.29 8.95 1.61
C LEU A 5 1.44 8.35 2.75
N LYS A 6 0.53 9.15 3.31
CA LYS A 6 -0.45 8.68 4.31
C LYS A 6 -1.82 8.49 3.66
N PHE A 7 -2.42 7.32 3.85
CA PHE A 7 -3.77 7.02 3.36
C PHE A 7 -4.45 5.93 4.17
N VAL A 8 -5.79 5.92 4.12
CA VAL A 8 -6.59 4.82 4.66
C VAL A 8 -6.62 3.70 3.63
N ALA A 9 -6.24 2.49 4.06
CA ALA A 9 -6.24 1.28 3.26
C ALA A 9 -7.10 0.21 3.92
N ILE A 10 -7.58 -0.75 3.12
CA ILE A 10 -8.32 -1.91 3.62
C ILE A 10 -7.38 -3.11 3.62
N ILE A 11 -7.33 -3.82 4.74
CA ILE A 11 -6.70 -5.13 4.80
C ILE A 11 -7.75 -6.15 4.37
N ALA A 12 -7.48 -6.85 3.27
CA ALA A 12 -8.36 -7.88 2.71
C ALA A 12 -7.67 -9.24 2.72
N HIS A 13 -8.45 -10.28 2.46
CA HIS A 13 -7.96 -11.65 2.33
C HIS A 13 -8.04 -12.10 0.87
N GLN A 14 -6.95 -12.65 0.35
CA GLN A 14 -6.88 -13.34 -0.92
C GLN A 14 -6.45 -14.78 -0.66
N GLY A 15 -7.42 -15.66 -0.46
CA GLY A 15 -7.18 -17.01 0.05
C GLY A 15 -6.57 -16.96 1.46
N GLN A 16 -5.42 -17.61 1.65
CA GLN A 16 -4.67 -17.58 2.92
C GLN A 16 -3.80 -16.32 3.09
N MET A 17 -3.62 -15.52 2.05
CA MET A 17 -2.76 -14.33 2.06
C MET A 17 -3.55 -13.09 2.49
N ARG A 18 -2.97 -12.27 3.37
CA ARG A 18 -3.48 -10.92 3.68
C ARG A 18 -2.88 -9.92 2.71
N VAL A 19 -3.72 -9.09 2.10
CA VAL A 19 -3.31 -8.08 1.13
C VAL A 19 -3.76 -6.70 1.60
N ILE A 20 -2.95 -5.69 1.31
CA ILE A 20 -3.29 -4.29 1.54
C ILE A 20 -3.81 -3.73 0.22
N VAL A 21 -5.06 -3.32 0.20
CA VAL A 21 -5.68 -2.78 -1.02
C VAL A 21 -5.35 -1.29 -1.12
N ILE A 22 -4.47 -0.95 -2.06
CA ILE A 22 -4.10 0.44 -2.36
C ILE A 22 -5.13 1.03 -3.35
N PRO A 23 -5.79 2.14 -3.03
CA PRO A 23 -6.72 2.81 -3.94
C PRO A 23 -6.05 3.19 -5.27
N LYS A 24 -6.71 2.94 -6.41
CA LYS A 24 -6.19 3.25 -7.77
C LYS A 24 -5.72 4.71 -7.93
N ARG A 25 -6.35 5.66 -7.23
CA ARG A 25 -5.94 7.08 -7.24
C ARG A 25 -4.52 7.32 -6.69
N LEU A 26 -4.03 6.43 -5.84
CA LEU A 26 -2.67 6.47 -5.27
C LEU A 26 -1.68 5.67 -6.10
N HIS A 27 -2.13 4.63 -6.81
CA HIS A 27 -1.27 3.87 -7.73
C HIS A 27 -0.62 4.78 -8.79
N LYS A 28 -1.30 5.84 -9.26
CA LYS A 28 -0.68 6.80 -10.19
C LYS A 28 0.44 7.64 -9.57
N LYS A 29 0.49 7.75 -8.25
CA LYS A 29 1.51 8.49 -7.49
C LYS A 29 2.64 7.57 -7.01
N LEU A 30 2.35 6.28 -6.81
CA LEU A 30 3.34 5.25 -6.57
C LEU A 30 3.88 4.75 -7.92
N THR A 31 4.95 5.37 -8.39
CA THR A 31 5.80 4.77 -9.43
C THR A 31 6.55 3.61 -8.79
N SER A 32 5.87 2.48 -8.62
CA SER A 32 6.46 1.26 -8.09
C SER A 32 6.50 0.20 -9.19
N PHE A 33 7.61 -0.52 -9.31
CA PHE A 33 7.75 -1.61 -10.28
C PHE A 33 7.47 -2.96 -9.61
N GLU A 34 7.11 -3.96 -10.42
CA GLU A 34 6.93 -5.33 -9.93
C GLU A 34 8.23 -5.84 -9.30
N GLY A 35 8.17 -6.34 -8.06
CA GLY A 35 9.34 -6.79 -7.28
C GLY A 35 9.97 -5.72 -6.39
N GLU A 36 9.51 -4.47 -6.44
CA GLU A 36 10.00 -3.41 -5.56
C GLU A 36 9.51 -3.59 -4.11
N GLN A 37 10.41 -3.42 -3.15
CA GLN A 37 10.10 -3.50 -1.73
C GLN A 37 9.72 -2.12 -1.19
N VAL A 38 8.53 -2.03 -0.58
CA VAL A 38 8.03 -0.81 0.05
C VAL A 38 7.86 -1.02 1.55
N LYS A 39 8.30 -0.03 2.33
CA LYS A 39 8.09 -0.02 3.78
C LYS A 39 6.70 0.51 4.09
N ILE A 40 5.86 -0.32 4.69
CA ILE A 40 4.49 0.04 5.10
C ILE A 40 4.46 0.19 6.62
N THR A 41 3.89 1.30 7.11
CA THR A 41 3.62 1.52 8.54
C THR A 41 2.11 1.51 8.73
N LEU A 42 1.60 0.67 9.64
CA LEU A 42 0.18 0.56 9.95
C LEU A 42 -0.12 1.31 11.24
N GLU A 43 -0.98 2.31 11.16
CA GLU A 43 -1.58 2.97 12.32
C GLU A 43 -3.06 2.54 12.41
N LYS A 44 -3.47 2.01 13.56
CA LYS A 44 -4.86 1.62 13.81
C LYS A 44 -5.61 2.86 14.29
N ILE A 45 -6.65 3.25 13.54
CA ILE A 45 -7.56 4.36 13.87
C ILE A 45 -8.81 3.78 14.52
#